data_AF-A0A2M7ND25-F1
#
_entry.id   AF-A0A2M7ND25-F1
#
_cell.length_a   1.000
_cell.length_b   1.000
_cell.length_c   1.000
_cell.angle_alpha   90.00
_cell.angle_beta   90.00
_cell.angle_gamma   90.00
#
_symmetry.space_group_name_H-M   'P 1'
#
loop_
_entity.id
_entity.type
_entity.pdbx_description
1 polymer ?
#
loop_
_entity_poly.entity_id
_entity_poly.type
_entity_poly.pdbx_seq_one_letter_code
_entity_poly.pdbx_strand_id
1 'polypeptide(L)'
;MKITKLMAILGKINLTVAFIVLFLFTNFAFNTLKAQITTKDKNVSEYTYYTLEEIKERFDKYKIDSSTHLTESEFLERITILQDLKPSTYRTYKAAVAYFATPKRLKEISDINYGINSSIAIAKNKISYMREHKADSTISTFRTQPIERIYDFDRNQFVNKNQLEEVKKYVFASSDKPNFEVHQLDKFLPNVSQFGIKNGQRAFGYRMSLKDNYHLLIIDLPENGRKMILFQQNGWDNTVKGVY
;
A
#
# COMPACT_ATOMS: atom_id res chain seq x y z
N MET A 1 -16.09 -61.79 -55.70
CA MET A 1 -17.10 -62.70 -55.10
C MET A 1 -16.74 -62.93 -53.63
N LYS A 2 -17.73 -62.92 -52.71
CA LYS A 2 -17.68 -62.84 -51.22
C LYS A 2 -17.44 -61.40 -50.71
N ILE A 3 -18.32 -60.65 -50.02
CA ILE A 3 -19.40 -60.83 -49.00
C ILE A 3 -18.91 -61.19 -47.58
N THR A 4 -19.33 -60.34 -46.62
CA THR A 4 -19.52 -60.51 -45.14
C THR A 4 -18.27 -60.56 -44.25
N LYS A 5 -18.22 -60.02 -43.01
CA LYS A 5 -19.24 -59.53 -42.05
C LYS A 5 -18.51 -58.78 -40.94
N LEU A 6 -19.02 -57.63 -40.49
CA LEU A 6 -19.03 -57.28 -39.05
C LEU A 6 -20.02 -56.14 -38.85
N MET A 7 -21.27 -56.52 -38.58
CA MET A 7 -22.28 -55.64 -38.05
C MET A 7 -22.59 -56.05 -36.62
N ALA A 8 -22.87 -55.03 -35.82
CA ALA A 8 -23.56 -55.03 -34.53
C ALA A 8 -22.77 -55.53 -33.32
N ILE A 9 -22.38 -54.60 -32.46
CA ILE A 9 -22.96 -54.41 -31.10
C ILE A 9 -22.50 -53.02 -30.61
N LEU A 10 -23.45 -52.10 -30.44
CA LEU A 10 -23.49 -50.97 -29.49
C LEU A 10 -24.68 -50.12 -29.99
N GLY A 11 -25.90 -50.36 -29.53
CA GLY A 11 -26.30 -50.05 -28.16
C GLY A 11 -26.82 -48.62 -28.16
N LYS A 12 -28.14 -48.45 -28.13
CA LYS A 12 -28.86 -47.17 -28.01
C LYS A 12 -28.26 -46.35 -26.86
N ILE A 13 -27.34 -45.45 -27.14
CA ILE A 13 -27.05 -44.34 -26.25
C ILE A 13 -28.05 -43.26 -26.64
N ASN A 14 -29.04 -43.05 -25.78
CA ASN A 14 -30.01 -41.98 -25.90
C ASN A 14 -29.28 -40.66 -26.18
N LEU A 15 -29.61 -40.01 -27.29
CA LEU A 15 -29.03 -38.72 -27.73
C LEU A 15 -29.12 -37.64 -26.62
N THR A 16 -30.10 -37.78 -25.73
CA THR A 16 -30.29 -36.95 -24.53
C THR A 16 -29.22 -37.14 -23.46
N VAL A 17 -28.67 -38.34 -23.27
CA VAL A 17 -27.58 -38.59 -22.30
C VAL A 17 -26.26 -38.02 -22.82
N ALA A 18 -26.01 -38.12 -24.14
CA ALA A 18 -24.84 -37.49 -24.76
C ALA A 18 -24.88 -35.96 -24.66
N PHE A 19 -26.06 -35.34 -24.77
CA PHE A 19 -26.23 -33.89 -24.59
C PHE A 19 -26.02 -33.44 -23.14
N ILE A 20 -26.49 -34.22 -22.15
CA ILE A 20 -26.31 -33.90 -20.72
C ILE A 20 -24.83 -34.01 -20.31
N VAL A 21 -24.11 -35.02 -20.81
CA VAL A 21 -22.67 -35.15 -20.55
C VAL A 21 -21.90 -34.01 -21.23
N LEU A 22 -22.29 -33.58 -22.45
CA LEU A 22 -21.68 -32.43 -23.11
C LEU A 22 -21.93 -31.12 -22.33
N PHE A 23 -23.13 -30.92 -21.76
CA PHE A 23 -23.48 -29.75 -20.96
C PHE A 23 -22.78 -29.70 -19.59
N LEU A 24 -22.51 -30.86 -19.00
CA LEU A 24 -21.76 -30.97 -17.73
C LEU A 24 -20.25 -30.74 -17.96
N PHE A 25 -19.70 -31.17 -19.09
CA PHE A 25 -18.30 -30.89 -19.43
C PHE A 25 -18.06 -29.43 -19.85
N THR A 26 -19.03 -28.75 -20.47
CA THR A 26 -18.89 -27.30 -20.75
C THR A 26 -18.89 -26.48 -19.46
N ASN A 27 -19.73 -26.81 -18.48
CA ASN A 27 -19.71 -26.08 -17.19
C ASN A 27 -18.41 -26.32 -16.38
N PHE A 28 -17.78 -27.49 -16.52
CA PHE A 28 -16.50 -27.77 -15.86
C PHE A 28 -15.31 -27.08 -16.53
N ALA A 29 -15.34 -26.93 -17.86
CA ALA A 29 -14.31 -26.21 -18.61
C ALA A 29 -14.39 -24.68 -18.43
N PHE A 30 -15.58 -24.12 -18.17
CA PHE A 30 -15.73 -22.68 -17.94
C PHE A 30 -15.31 -22.21 -16.54
N ASN A 31 -15.28 -23.10 -15.54
CA ASN A 31 -14.80 -22.75 -14.19
C ASN A 31 -13.26 -22.75 -14.07
N THR A 32 -12.54 -23.36 -15.01
CA THR A 32 -11.07 -23.43 -15.00
C THR A 32 -10.41 -22.43 -15.95
N LEU A 33 -11.18 -21.77 -16.82
CA LEU A 33 -10.73 -20.67 -17.67
C LEU A 33 -10.98 -19.32 -17.00
N LYS A 34 -10.31 -19.09 -15.86
CA LYS A 34 -9.95 -17.72 -15.47
C LYS A 34 -9.01 -17.21 -16.56
N ALA A 35 -9.55 -16.44 -17.49
CA ALA A 35 -8.81 -15.92 -18.63
C ALA A 35 -7.60 -15.10 -18.16
N GLN A 36 -6.40 -15.69 -18.18
CA GLN A 36 -5.14 -14.95 -18.14
C GLN A 36 -5.04 -14.17 -19.44
N ILE A 37 -5.46 -12.90 -19.43
CA ILE A 37 -5.14 -11.97 -20.51
C ILE A 37 -3.83 -11.29 -20.11
N THR A 38 -2.74 -11.72 -20.74
CA THR A 38 -1.42 -11.09 -20.63
C THR A 38 -1.48 -9.71 -21.28
N THR A 39 -1.48 -8.65 -20.47
CA THR A 39 -1.39 -7.27 -20.98
C THR A 39 0.07 -6.86 -21.15
N LYS A 40 0.32 -5.93 -22.08
CA LYS A 40 1.62 -5.33 -22.45
C LYS A 40 2.31 -4.50 -21.33
N ASP A 41 1.91 -4.66 -20.09
CA ASP A 41 2.52 -4.03 -18.92
C ASP A 41 3.37 -5.07 -18.21
N LYS A 42 4.70 -4.94 -18.29
CA LYS A 42 5.67 -5.96 -17.86
C LYS A 42 5.65 -6.27 -16.35
N ASN A 43 4.80 -5.59 -15.56
CA ASN A 43 4.77 -5.70 -14.11
C ASN A 43 3.44 -6.23 -13.53
N VAL A 44 2.47 -6.65 -14.36
CA VAL A 44 1.21 -7.23 -13.86
C VAL A 44 0.96 -8.58 -14.54
N SER A 45 1.32 -9.65 -13.84
CA SER A 45 1.25 -11.02 -14.38
C SER A 45 -0.14 -11.64 -14.32
N GLU A 46 -1.05 -11.16 -13.46
CA GLU A 46 -2.39 -11.73 -13.31
C GLU A 46 -3.43 -10.64 -12.96
N TYR A 47 -4.51 -10.56 -13.75
CA TYR A 47 -5.71 -9.84 -13.35
C TYR A 47 -6.75 -10.86 -12.92
N THR A 48 -7.29 -10.72 -11.70
CA THR A 48 -8.45 -11.51 -11.30
C THR A 48 -9.70 -10.89 -11.93
N TYR A 49 -10.34 -11.64 -12.83
CA TYR A 49 -11.61 -11.22 -13.43
C TYR A 49 -12.76 -11.57 -12.50
N TYR A 50 -13.63 -10.59 -12.28
CA TYR A 50 -14.84 -10.74 -11.49
C TYR A 50 -16.07 -10.43 -12.36
N THR A 51 -17.11 -11.25 -12.24
CA THR A 51 -18.46 -10.96 -12.71
C THR A 51 -19.06 -9.77 -11.96
N LEU A 52 -20.15 -9.16 -12.46
CA LEU A 52 -20.73 -8.02 -11.75
C LEU A 52 -21.24 -8.42 -10.36
N GLU A 53 -21.78 -9.62 -10.24
CA GLU A 53 -22.30 -10.18 -9.00
C GLU A 53 -21.18 -10.36 -7.96
N GLU A 54 -20.01 -10.88 -8.37
CA GLU A 54 -18.82 -10.96 -7.51
C GLU A 54 -18.27 -9.57 -7.14
N ILE A 55 -18.28 -8.61 -8.08
CA ILE A 55 -17.88 -7.23 -7.82
C ILE A 55 -18.79 -6.62 -6.75
N LYS A 56 -20.11 -6.81 -6.86
CA LYS A 56 -21.09 -6.31 -5.89
C LYS A 56 -20.88 -6.91 -4.52
N GLU A 57 -20.79 -8.24 -4.43
CA GLU A 57 -20.60 -8.94 -3.16
C GLU A 57 -19.33 -8.44 -2.45
N ARG A 58 -18.21 -8.35 -3.18
CA ARG A 58 -16.96 -7.83 -2.63
C ARG A 58 -17.06 -6.37 -2.27
N PHE A 59 -17.68 -5.54 -3.12
CA PHE A 59 -17.87 -4.12 -2.81
C PHE A 59 -18.72 -3.94 -1.54
N ASP A 60 -19.85 -4.63 -1.41
CA ASP A 60 -20.72 -4.52 -0.25
C ASP A 60 -20.06 -5.02 1.04
N LYS A 61 -19.22 -6.06 0.96
CA LYS A 61 -18.45 -6.58 2.09
C LYS A 61 -17.34 -5.62 2.54
N TYR A 62 -16.65 -4.99 1.60
CA TYR A 62 -15.42 -4.24 1.88
C TYR A 62 -15.56 -2.72 1.78
N LYS A 63 -16.73 -2.20 1.38
CA LYS A 63 -16.99 -0.75 1.38
C LYS A 63 -16.74 -0.16 2.76
N ILE A 64 -16.32 1.09 2.73
CA ILE A 64 -15.96 1.88 3.89
C ILE A 64 -16.76 3.17 3.83
N ASP A 65 -17.32 3.54 4.98
CA ASP A 65 -18.03 4.78 5.22
C ASP A 65 -17.44 5.53 6.42
N SER A 66 -18.09 6.63 6.81
CA SER A 66 -17.66 7.48 7.92
C SER A 66 -17.77 6.78 9.28
N SER A 67 -18.68 5.81 9.47
CA SER A 67 -18.86 5.08 10.73
C SER A 67 -18.00 3.82 10.85
N THR A 68 -17.33 3.40 9.77
CA THR A 68 -16.45 2.22 9.78
C THR A 68 -15.23 2.42 10.69
N HIS A 69 -15.08 1.60 11.74
CA HIS A 69 -13.92 1.63 12.64
C HIS A 69 -13.05 0.39 12.43
N LEU A 70 -11.78 0.60 12.07
CA LEU A 70 -10.81 -0.44 11.76
C LEU A 70 -9.41 0.00 12.21
N THR A 71 -8.48 -0.95 12.30
CA THR A 71 -7.06 -0.70 12.44
C THR A 71 -6.43 -0.19 11.13
N GLU A 72 -5.23 0.39 11.21
CA GLU A 72 -4.49 0.86 10.02
C GLU A 72 -4.28 -0.28 9.00
N SER A 73 -3.91 -1.48 9.47
CA SER A 73 -3.69 -2.66 8.63
C SER A 73 -4.96 -3.12 7.92
N GLU A 74 -6.09 -3.13 8.62
CA GLU A 74 -7.39 -3.51 8.04
C GLU A 74 -7.86 -2.48 7.00
N PHE A 75 -7.64 -1.18 7.23
CA PHE A 75 -7.91 -0.16 6.20
C PHE A 75 -7.04 -0.37 4.96
N LEU A 76 -5.75 -0.68 5.12
CA LEU A 76 -4.83 -0.94 4.00
C LEU A 76 -5.23 -2.20 3.21
N GLU A 77 -5.64 -3.26 3.90
CA GLU A 77 -6.16 -4.48 3.27
C GLU A 77 -7.40 -4.17 2.43
N ARG A 78 -8.37 -3.44 3.00
CA ARG A 78 -9.58 -3.05 2.27
C ARG A 78 -9.29 -2.13 1.09
N ILE A 79 -8.36 -1.17 1.22
CA ILE A 79 -7.91 -0.35 0.08
C ILE A 79 -7.38 -1.26 -1.03
N THR A 80 -6.55 -2.24 -0.71
CA THR A 80 -5.97 -3.16 -1.69
C THR A 80 -7.05 -3.94 -2.42
N ILE A 81 -8.03 -4.51 -1.69
CA ILE A 81 -9.16 -5.24 -2.26
C ILE A 81 -9.99 -4.31 -3.17
N LEU A 82 -10.34 -3.12 -2.69
CA LEU A 82 -11.14 -2.16 -3.46
C LEU A 82 -10.40 -1.65 -4.71
N GLN A 83 -9.07 -1.51 -4.65
CA GLN A 83 -8.24 -1.17 -5.80
C GLN A 83 -8.22 -2.28 -6.85
N ASP A 84 -8.16 -3.55 -6.43
CA ASP A 84 -8.23 -4.72 -7.31
C ASP A 84 -9.59 -4.82 -8.02
N LEU A 85 -10.68 -4.32 -7.42
CA LEU A 85 -11.99 -4.28 -8.07
C LEU A 85 -12.07 -3.24 -9.20
N LYS A 86 -11.30 -2.14 -9.15
CA LYS A 86 -11.44 -1.02 -10.11
C LYS A 86 -11.30 -1.45 -11.58
N PRO A 87 -10.26 -2.20 -11.99
CA PRO A 87 -10.12 -2.65 -13.38
C PRO A 87 -11.29 -3.52 -13.83
N SER A 88 -11.77 -4.42 -12.96
CA SER A 88 -12.89 -5.31 -13.26
C SER A 88 -14.20 -4.53 -13.40
N THR A 89 -14.49 -3.57 -12.53
CA THR A 89 -15.68 -2.70 -12.65
C THR A 89 -15.65 -1.88 -13.95
N TYR A 90 -14.50 -1.32 -14.31
CA TYR A 90 -14.35 -0.55 -15.55
C TYR A 90 -14.55 -1.41 -16.81
N ARG A 91 -14.01 -2.63 -16.83
CA ARG A 91 -14.20 -3.58 -17.95
C ARG A 91 -15.64 -4.04 -18.05
N THR A 92 -16.28 -4.35 -16.93
CA THR A 92 -17.70 -4.71 -16.86
C THR A 92 -18.58 -3.57 -17.38
N TYR A 93 -18.24 -2.31 -17.08
CA TYR A 93 -18.91 -1.15 -17.66
C TYR A 93 -18.75 -1.11 -19.18
N LYS A 94 -17.52 -1.24 -19.71
CA LYS A 94 -17.27 -1.24 -21.15
C LYS A 94 -18.01 -2.35 -21.89
N ALA A 95 -18.01 -3.56 -21.34
CA ALA A 95 -18.75 -4.69 -21.89
C ALA A 95 -20.26 -4.38 -21.90
N ALA A 96 -20.81 -3.90 -20.77
CA ALA A 96 -22.22 -3.54 -20.68
C ALA A 96 -22.63 -2.48 -21.72
N VAL A 97 -21.78 -1.48 -21.97
CA VAL A 97 -22.00 -0.48 -23.04
C VAL A 97 -21.98 -1.13 -24.43
N ALA A 98 -20.98 -1.96 -24.72
CA ALA A 98 -20.83 -2.62 -26.02
C ALA A 98 -22.00 -3.57 -26.37
N TYR A 99 -22.61 -4.17 -25.35
CA TYR A 99 -23.77 -5.06 -25.49
C TYR A 99 -25.11 -4.35 -25.21
N PHE A 100 -25.16 -3.02 -25.31
CA PHE A 100 -26.39 -2.22 -25.20
C PHE A 100 -27.21 -2.47 -23.92
N ALA A 101 -26.53 -2.63 -22.78
CA ALA A 101 -27.18 -2.82 -21.50
C ALA A 101 -28.10 -1.64 -21.14
N THR A 102 -29.13 -1.91 -20.33
CA THR A 102 -30.10 -0.90 -19.92
C THR A 102 -29.44 0.25 -19.13
N PRO A 103 -30.01 1.48 -19.16
CA PRO A 103 -29.50 2.60 -18.36
C PRO A 103 -29.40 2.28 -16.86
N LYS A 104 -30.33 1.47 -16.33
CA LYS A 104 -30.30 0.99 -14.95
C LYS A 104 -29.05 0.16 -14.65
N ARG A 105 -28.67 -0.75 -15.55
CA ARG A 105 -27.48 -1.60 -15.39
C ARG A 105 -26.19 -0.79 -15.49
N LEU A 106 -26.13 0.18 -16.42
CA LEU A 106 -24.98 1.08 -16.53
C LEU A 106 -24.83 1.98 -15.30
N LYS A 107 -25.95 2.50 -14.77
CA LYS A 107 -25.98 3.29 -13.53
C LYS A 107 -25.47 2.47 -12.34
N GLU A 108 -25.93 1.23 -12.19
CA GLU A 108 -25.49 0.33 -11.13
C GLU A 108 -23.96 0.13 -11.13
N ILE A 109 -23.35 -0.14 -12.30
CA ILE A 109 -21.90 -0.31 -12.40
C ILE A 109 -21.17 1.01 -12.09
N SER A 110 -21.72 2.13 -12.55
CA SER A 110 -21.18 3.46 -12.26
C SER A 110 -21.22 3.81 -10.77
N ASP A 111 -22.33 3.50 -10.09
CA ASP A 111 -22.53 3.73 -8.66
C ASP A 111 -21.52 2.91 -7.83
N ILE A 112 -21.26 1.65 -8.23
CA ILE A 112 -20.21 0.81 -7.61
C ILE A 112 -18.83 1.44 -7.81
N ASN A 113 -18.49 1.88 -9.02
CA ASN A 113 -17.20 2.52 -9.27
C ASN A 113 -17.02 3.80 -8.44
N TYR A 114 -18.06 4.62 -8.34
CA TYR A 114 -18.06 5.79 -7.46
C TYR A 114 -17.87 5.40 -5.99
N GLY A 115 -18.63 4.40 -5.53
CA GLY A 115 -18.54 3.86 -4.18
C GLY A 115 -17.14 3.36 -3.83
N ILE A 116 -16.49 2.61 -4.72
CA ILE A 116 -15.11 2.15 -4.56
C ILE A 116 -14.15 3.33 -4.34
N ASN A 117 -14.23 4.37 -5.18
CA ASN A 117 -13.35 5.53 -5.05
C ASN A 117 -13.62 6.30 -3.75
N SER A 118 -14.89 6.47 -3.38
CA SER A 118 -15.30 7.11 -2.13
C SER A 118 -14.77 6.35 -0.91
N SER A 119 -14.96 5.03 -0.86
CA SER A 119 -14.46 4.18 0.24
C SER A 119 -12.94 4.23 0.36
N ILE A 120 -12.20 4.20 -0.75
CA ILE A 120 -10.73 4.36 -0.74
C ILE A 120 -10.33 5.74 -0.18
N ALA A 121 -11.01 6.81 -0.59
CA ALA A 121 -10.71 8.15 -0.10
C ALA A 121 -10.97 8.28 1.41
N ILE A 122 -12.11 7.76 1.90
CA ILE A 122 -12.44 7.74 3.33
C ILE A 122 -11.39 6.95 4.11
N ALA A 123 -11.01 5.77 3.63
CA ALA A 123 -9.99 4.93 4.27
C ALA A 123 -8.64 5.65 4.38
N LYS A 124 -8.19 6.31 3.30
CA LYS A 124 -6.94 7.09 3.29
C LYS A 124 -6.98 8.24 4.30
N ASN A 125 -8.11 8.96 4.38
CA ASN A 125 -8.27 10.04 5.35
C ASN A 125 -8.23 9.52 6.79
N LYS A 126 -8.90 8.39 7.07
CA LYS A 126 -8.86 7.76 8.40
C LYS A 126 -7.45 7.28 8.76
N ILE A 127 -6.73 6.64 7.84
CA ILE A 127 -5.31 6.27 8.04
C ILE A 127 -4.47 7.52 8.34
N SER A 128 -4.64 8.60 7.58
CA SER A 128 -3.90 9.85 7.80
C SER A 128 -4.14 10.38 9.21
N TYR A 129 -5.40 10.46 9.63
CA TYR A 129 -5.78 10.91 10.97
C TYR A 129 -5.20 10.02 12.08
N MET A 130 -5.27 8.69 11.93
CA MET A 130 -4.69 7.74 12.88
C MET A 130 -3.17 7.91 12.99
N ARG A 131 -2.49 8.11 11.85
CA ARG A 131 -1.04 8.33 11.80
C ARG A 131 -0.64 9.66 12.42
N GLU A 132 -1.39 10.73 12.18
CA GLU A 132 -1.18 12.05 12.79
C GLU A 132 -1.34 12.00 14.30
N HIS A 133 -2.45 11.44 14.80
CA HIS A 133 -2.66 11.31 16.24
C HIS A 133 -1.58 10.45 16.91
N LYS A 134 -1.14 9.36 16.25
CA LYS A 134 -0.02 8.56 16.74
C LYS A 134 1.28 9.36 16.73
N ALA A 135 1.57 10.09 15.65
CA ALA A 135 2.76 10.93 15.52
C ALA A 135 2.85 11.97 16.62
N ASP A 136 1.77 12.73 16.84
CA ASP A 136 1.73 13.81 17.82
C ASP A 136 1.94 13.28 19.24
N SER A 137 1.32 12.16 19.59
CA SER A 137 1.53 11.47 20.87
C SER A 137 2.99 10.98 21.03
N THR A 138 3.53 10.33 20.00
CA THR A 138 4.90 9.81 19.99
C THR A 138 5.94 10.94 20.10
N ILE A 139 5.79 12.03 19.35
CA ILE A 139 6.72 13.18 19.36
C ILE A 139 6.64 13.93 20.69
N SER A 140 5.43 14.20 21.19
CA SER A 140 5.24 14.90 22.47
C SER A 140 5.96 14.18 23.61
N THR A 141 5.81 12.84 23.65
CA THR A 141 6.51 12.00 24.62
C THR A 141 8.02 12.04 24.39
N PHE A 142 8.48 11.92 23.14
CA PHE A 142 9.90 11.89 22.80
C PHE A 142 10.64 13.19 23.13
N ARG A 143 10.04 14.36 22.87
CA ARG A 143 10.65 15.69 23.10
C ARG A 143 10.99 15.98 24.56
N THR A 144 10.30 15.32 25.49
CA THR A 144 10.51 15.51 26.93
C THR A 144 11.51 14.53 27.53
N GLN A 145 12.05 13.61 26.72
CA GLN A 145 12.99 12.61 27.20
C GLN A 145 14.39 13.19 27.40
N PRO A 146 15.11 12.74 28.44
CA PRO A 146 16.51 13.08 28.64
C PRO A 146 17.37 12.41 27.56
N ILE A 147 18.50 13.02 27.20
CA ILE A 147 19.34 12.58 26.06
C ILE A 147 19.86 11.16 26.22
N GLU A 148 20.05 10.71 27.46
CA GLU A 148 20.52 9.36 27.82
C GLU A 148 19.48 8.28 27.47
N ARG A 149 18.21 8.66 27.24
CA ARG A 149 17.17 7.77 26.70
C ARG A 149 17.21 7.68 25.16
N ILE A 150 17.99 8.52 24.50
CA ILE A 150 18.14 8.57 23.04
C ILE A 150 19.49 7.99 22.63
N TYR A 151 20.56 8.36 23.35
CA TYR A 151 21.92 8.02 23.00
C TYR A 151 22.77 7.68 24.22
N ASP A 152 23.55 6.61 24.12
CA ASP A 152 24.56 6.19 25.09
C ASP A 152 25.93 6.69 24.61
N PHE A 153 26.46 7.70 25.30
CA PHE A 153 27.73 8.34 24.97
C PHE A 153 28.94 7.46 25.26
N ASP A 154 28.86 6.59 26.26
CA ASP A 154 29.97 5.68 26.60
C ASP A 154 30.11 4.59 25.53
N ARG A 155 28.98 4.13 24.99
CA ARG A 155 28.93 3.10 23.95
C ARG A 155 28.85 3.64 22.53
N ASN A 156 28.78 4.96 22.36
CA ASN A 156 28.59 5.64 21.07
C ASN A 156 27.48 5.03 20.21
N GLN A 157 26.29 4.83 20.79
CA GLN A 157 25.18 4.24 20.07
C GLN A 157 23.82 4.78 20.51
N PHE A 158 22.86 4.75 19.59
CA PHE A 158 21.46 4.99 19.90
C PHE A 158 20.89 3.86 20.77
N VAL A 159 20.15 4.25 21.80
CA VAL A 159 19.42 3.33 22.69
C VAL A 159 17.92 3.41 22.43
N ASN A 160 17.13 2.51 23.05
CA ASN A 160 15.67 2.47 22.86
C ASN A 160 15.22 2.41 21.39
N LYS A 161 15.89 1.58 20.58
CA LYS A 161 15.70 1.46 19.13
C LYS A 161 14.23 1.33 18.70
N ASN A 162 13.41 0.61 19.44
CA ASN A 162 11.98 0.46 19.15
C ASN A 162 11.25 1.82 19.14
N GLN A 163 11.51 2.67 20.13
CA GLN A 163 10.92 4.00 20.19
C GLN A 163 11.46 4.90 19.07
N LEU A 164 12.76 4.82 18.77
CA LEU A 164 13.36 5.58 17.68
C LEU A 164 12.78 5.20 16.31
N GLU A 165 12.53 3.91 16.08
CA GLU A 165 11.85 3.46 14.86
C GLU A 165 10.42 4.00 14.76
N GLU A 166 9.66 4.02 15.86
CA GLU A 166 8.33 4.61 15.86
C GLU A 166 8.37 6.10 15.54
N VAL A 167 9.24 6.86 16.20
CA VAL A 167 9.42 8.29 15.93
C VAL A 167 9.82 8.50 14.46
N LYS A 168 10.81 7.77 13.94
CA LYS A 168 11.25 7.85 12.53
C LYS A 168 10.13 7.54 11.54
N LYS A 169 9.27 6.58 11.88
CA LYS A 169 8.13 6.17 11.05
C LYS A 169 7.02 7.22 11.02
N TYR A 170 6.70 7.83 12.16
CA TYR A 170 5.52 8.68 12.28
C TYR A 170 5.81 10.19 12.27
N VAL A 171 7.04 10.65 12.50
CA VAL A 171 7.31 12.09 12.69
C VAL A 171 6.78 12.97 11.56
N PHE A 172 6.88 12.52 10.31
CA PHE A 172 6.43 13.24 9.12
C PHE A 172 4.92 13.23 8.89
N ALA A 173 4.17 12.48 9.70
CA ALA A 173 2.71 12.51 9.72
C ALA A 173 2.16 13.44 10.80
N SER A 174 3.02 14.04 11.63
CA SER A 174 2.60 14.94 12.70
C SER A 174 1.93 16.21 12.16
N SER A 175 1.06 16.78 12.99
CA SER A 175 0.48 18.10 12.75
C SER A 175 1.53 19.22 12.76
N ASP A 176 2.64 19.02 13.48
CA ASP A 176 3.79 19.93 13.47
C ASP A 176 4.49 19.88 12.11
N LYS A 177 4.66 21.04 11.47
CA LYS A 177 5.42 21.12 10.22
C LYS A 177 6.91 20.88 10.48
N PRO A 178 7.60 20.20 9.54
CA PRO A 178 9.06 20.12 9.53
C PRO A 178 9.68 21.52 9.66
N ASN A 179 10.66 21.66 10.54
CA ASN A 179 11.30 22.93 10.89
C ASN A 179 12.76 23.00 10.42
N PHE A 180 13.21 22.01 9.63
CA PHE A 180 14.55 21.93 9.10
C PHE A 180 14.50 21.63 7.60
N GLU A 181 15.20 22.45 6.83
CA GLU A 181 15.42 22.23 5.40
C GLU A 181 16.79 22.77 5.00
N VAL A 182 17.54 21.97 4.23
CA VAL A 182 18.83 22.39 3.68
C VAL A 182 19.06 21.77 2.31
N HIS A 183 19.63 22.55 1.39
CA HIS A 183 19.94 22.06 0.04
C HIS A 183 21.13 21.09 0.00
N GLN A 184 22.09 21.25 0.90
CA GLN A 184 23.31 20.45 0.98
C GLN A 184 23.61 20.13 2.45
N LEU A 185 23.22 18.92 2.88
CA LEU A 185 23.36 18.50 4.27
C LEU A 185 24.81 18.48 4.76
N ASP A 186 25.75 18.13 3.89
CA ASP A 186 27.18 18.11 4.17
C ASP A 186 27.76 19.50 4.46
N LYS A 187 27.16 20.58 3.93
CA LYS A 187 27.55 21.94 4.35
C LYS A 187 27.09 22.29 5.76
N PHE A 188 25.96 21.71 6.19
CA PHE A 188 25.44 21.89 7.54
C PHE A 188 26.11 20.94 8.53
N LEU A 189 26.43 19.72 8.11
CA LEU A 189 27.08 18.65 8.88
C LEU A 189 28.27 18.07 8.08
N PRO A 190 29.47 18.65 8.20
CA PRO A 190 30.64 18.34 7.35
C PRO A 190 31.09 16.88 7.31
N ASN A 191 30.77 16.07 8.32
CA ASN A 191 31.22 14.68 8.42
C ASN A 191 30.14 13.61 8.18
N VAL A 192 28.99 13.96 7.59
CA VAL A 192 27.88 13.00 7.36
C VAL A 192 28.21 11.82 6.45
N SER A 193 29.16 11.98 5.53
CA SER A 193 29.57 10.89 4.63
C SER A 193 30.19 9.70 5.33
N GLN A 194 30.81 9.91 6.49
CA GLN A 194 31.33 8.82 7.34
C GLN A 194 30.23 7.87 7.81
N PHE A 195 28.97 8.32 7.76
CA PHE A 195 27.79 7.58 8.17
C PHE A 195 26.96 7.04 6.99
N GLY A 196 27.57 6.96 5.80
CA GLY A 196 26.93 6.43 4.60
C GLY A 196 25.88 7.34 3.96
N ILE A 197 25.85 8.63 4.33
CA ILE A 197 25.01 9.65 3.70
C ILE A 197 25.80 10.31 2.58
N LYS A 198 25.26 10.34 1.36
CA LYS A 198 25.97 10.96 0.23
C LYS A 198 26.08 12.48 0.43
N ASN A 199 27.25 13.03 0.06
CA ASN A 199 27.47 14.48 0.06
C ASN A 199 26.53 15.20 -0.91
N GLY A 200 26.17 16.44 -0.59
CA GLY A 200 25.32 17.30 -1.42
C GLY A 200 23.83 16.96 -1.42
N GLN A 201 23.37 16.00 -0.59
CA GLN A 201 21.95 15.68 -0.53
C GLN A 201 21.15 16.79 0.14
N ARG A 202 19.98 17.09 -0.45
CA ARG A 202 18.93 17.86 0.21
C ARG A 202 18.39 17.05 1.38
N ALA A 203 18.18 17.73 2.49
CA ALA A 203 17.55 17.16 3.67
C ALA A 203 16.39 18.03 4.11
N PHE A 204 15.33 17.38 4.57
CA PHE A 204 14.13 18.03 5.09
C PHE A 204 13.59 17.21 6.25
N GLY A 205 13.15 17.88 7.32
CA GLY A 205 12.60 17.20 8.48
C GLY A 205 12.59 18.05 9.73
N TYR A 206 12.91 17.41 10.85
CA TYR A 206 12.77 18.00 12.18
C TYR A 206 14.11 18.11 12.87
N ARG A 207 14.40 19.29 13.41
CA ARG A 207 15.48 19.55 14.36
C ARG A 207 14.90 19.72 15.75
N MET A 208 15.39 18.91 16.68
CA MET A 208 15.08 19.01 18.10
C MET A 208 16.34 19.40 18.87
N SER A 209 16.25 20.47 19.64
CA SER A 209 17.31 20.88 20.56
C SER A 209 17.24 20.04 21.82
N LEU A 210 18.38 19.49 22.19
CA LEU A 210 18.60 18.71 23.42
C LEU A 210 19.51 19.51 24.35
N LYS A 211 19.83 18.93 25.51
CA LYS A 211 20.74 19.53 26.49
C LYS A 211 22.17 19.63 25.94
N ASP A 212 22.99 20.53 26.49
CA ASP A 212 24.44 20.62 26.26
C ASP A 212 24.82 20.81 24.78
N ASN A 213 24.02 21.61 24.06
CA ASN A 213 24.13 21.90 22.62
C ASN A 213 24.05 20.67 21.70
N TYR A 214 23.50 19.57 22.21
CA TYR A 214 23.14 18.45 21.36
C TYR A 214 21.84 18.74 20.61
N HIS A 215 21.76 18.19 19.40
CA HIS A 215 20.59 18.29 18.56
C HIS A 215 20.34 16.95 17.89
N LEU A 216 19.07 16.55 17.83
CA LEU A 216 18.63 15.42 17.02
C LEU A 216 17.95 15.94 15.75
N LEU A 217 18.49 15.57 14.60
CA LEU A 217 17.79 15.71 13.32
C LEU A 217 17.07 14.41 13.01
N ILE A 218 15.82 14.50 12.59
CA ILE A 218 15.10 13.41 11.95
C ILE A 218 14.73 13.89 10.56
N ILE A 219 15.41 13.37 9.54
CA ILE A 219 15.38 13.89 8.18
C ILE A 219 15.01 12.80 7.19
N ASP A 220 14.33 13.20 6.12
CA ASP A 220 14.11 12.36 4.96
C ASP A 220 15.16 12.70 3.90
N LEU A 221 15.89 11.69 3.45
CA LEU A 221 16.96 11.80 2.48
C LEU A 221 16.55 11.09 1.18
N PRO A 222 16.62 11.77 0.02
CA PRO A 222 16.15 11.19 -1.24
C PRO A 222 16.74 9.82 -1.60
N GLU A 223 18.02 9.58 -1.29
CA GLU A 223 18.69 8.31 -1.66
C GLU A 223 18.92 7.37 -0.47
N ASN A 224 18.89 7.89 0.77
CA ASN A 224 19.20 7.12 1.98
C ASN A 224 17.97 6.83 2.86
N GLY A 225 16.80 7.35 2.48
CA GLY A 225 15.58 7.28 3.25
C GLY A 225 15.65 8.09 4.55
N ARG A 226 14.79 7.77 5.50
CA ARG A 226 14.74 8.50 6.76
C ARG A 226 15.91 8.15 7.66
N LYS A 227 16.56 9.18 8.22
CA LYS A 227 17.69 9.05 9.14
C LYS A 227 17.49 9.90 10.37
N MET A 228 18.01 9.41 11.49
CA MET A 228 18.19 10.17 12.71
C MET A 228 19.66 10.51 12.87
N ILE A 229 20.00 11.78 13.05
CA ILE A 229 21.37 12.25 13.19
C ILE A 229 21.49 13.01 14.50
N LEU A 230 22.28 12.46 15.42
CA LEU A 230 22.69 13.18 16.62
C LEU A 230 23.94 13.98 16.28
N PHE A 231 23.90 15.29 16.53
CA PHE A 231 25.06 16.16 16.36
C PHE A 231 25.17 17.13 17.53
N GLN A 232 26.38 17.64 17.75
CA GLN A 232 26.66 18.67 18.73
C GLN A 232 27.02 19.96 18.00
N GLN A 233 26.44 21.08 18.42
CA GLN A 233 26.76 22.40 17.89
C GLN A 233 27.69 23.15 18.85
N ASN A 234 28.92 23.44 18.41
CA ASN A 234 29.90 24.22 19.16
C ASN A 234 30.19 25.51 18.38
N GLY A 235 29.48 26.59 18.72
CA GLY A 235 29.54 27.83 17.96
C GLY A 235 28.99 27.64 16.53
N TRP A 236 29.85 27.81 15.54
CA TRP A 236 29.51 27.59 14.12
C TRP A 236 29.73 26.16 13.65
N ASP A 237 30.42 25.34 14.45
CA ASP A 237 30.78 23.97 14.07
C ASP A 237 29.70 22.98 14.49
N ASN A 238 29.25 22.17 13.55
CA ASN A 238 28.35 21.06 13.81
C ASN A 238 29.09 19.73 13.63
N THR A 239 29.16 18.92 14.68
CA THR A 239 29.84 17.63 14.65
C THR A 239 28.85 16.49 14.85
N VAL A 240 28.72 15.60 13.86
CA VAL A 240 27.89 14.39 14.00
C VAL A 240 28.53 13.44 15.01
N LYS A 241 27.72 12.96 15.96
CA LYS A 241 28.09 11.92 16.93
C LYS A 241 27.62 10.53 16.52
N GLY A 242 26.44 10.46 15.91
CA GLY A 242 25.87 9.19 15.48
C GLY A 242 24.76 9.35 14.47
N VAL A 243 24.57 8.31 13.65
CA VAL A 243 23.47 8.20 12.68
C VAL A 243 22.76 6.86 12.85
N TYR A 244 21.43 6.90 12.77
CA TYR A 244 20.54 5.74 12.84
C TYR A 244 19.59 5.71 11.64
#